data_AF-A0A951B0B5-F1
#
_entry.id   AF-A0A951B0B5-F1
#
_cell.length_a   1.000
_cell.length_b   1.000
_cell.length_c   1.000
_cell.angle_alpha   90.00
_cell.angle_beta   90.00
_cell.angle_gamma   90.00
#
_symmetry.space_group_name_H-M   'P 1'
#
loop_
_entity.id
_entity.type
_entity.pdbx_description
1 polymer ?
#
loop_
_entity_poly.entity_id
_entity_poly.type
_entity_poly.pdbx_seq_one_letter_code
_entity_poly.pdbx_strand_id
1 'polypeptide(L)' 'MGPVSTALHATSLGLVGLCLTLWIRAKTVDQEERGNAERRAIFVGLWPPMVWLIADTVQEFEKP' A
#
# COMPACT_ATOMS: atom_id res chain seq x y z
N MET A 1 -12.23 -16.35 1.06
CA MET A 1 -11.77 -15.41 0.03
C MET A 1 -11.18 -16.21 -1.09
N GLY A 2 -11.45 -15.84 -2.34
CA GLY A 2 -10.75 -16.43 -3.47
C GLY A 2 -9.30 -15.94 -3.53
N PRO A 3 -8.51 -16.54 -4.42
CA PRO A 3 -7.07 -16.26 -4.50
C PRO A 3 -6.77 -14.82 -4.89
N VAL A 4 -7.62 -14.18 -5.71
CA VAL A 4 -7.37 -12.82 -6.22
C VAL A 4 -7.69 -11.78 -5.15
N SER A 5 -8.85 -11.88 -4.49
CA SER A 5 -9.18 -10.96 -3.39
C SER A 5 -8.17 -11.03 -2.25
N THR A 6 -7.73 -12.24 -1.88
CA THR A 6 -6.70 -12.45 -0.85
C THR A 6 -5.38 -11.75 -1.21
N ALA A 7 -4.92 -11.89 -2.46
CA ALA A 7 -3.70 -11.24 -2.93
C ALA A 7 -3.83 -9.70 -2.92
N LEU A 8 -5.00 -9.16 -3.25
CA LEU A 8 -5.26 -7.72 -3.22
C LEU A 8 -5.31 -7.16 -1.79
N HIS A 9 -5.95 -7.84 -0.85
CA HIS A 9 -5.90 -7.44 0.57
C HIS A 9 -4.48 -7.48 1.13
N ALA A 10 -3.71 -8.53 0.81
CA ALA A 10 -2.30 -8.61 1.17
C ALA A 10 -1.48 -7.47 0.55
N THR A 11 -1.78 -7.10 -0.70
CA THR A 11 -1.14 -5.96 -1.39
C THR A 11 -1.47 -4.64 -0.71
N SER A 12 -2.74 -4.43 -0.31
CA SER A 12 -3.16 -3.25 0.45
C SER A 12 -2.36 -3.11 1.75
N LEU A 13 -2.25 -4.19 2.53
CA LEU A 13 -1.43 -4.20 3.75
C LEU A 13 0.07 -3.99 3.45
N GLY A 14 0.58 -4.58 2.36
CA GLY A 14 1.94 -4.36 1.89
C GLY A 14 2.24 -2.90 1.55
N LEU A 15 1.29 -2.19 0.94
CA LEU A 15 1.42 -0.75 0.65
C LEU A 15 1.47 0.07 1.95
N VAL A 16 0.68 -0.28 2.97
CA VAL A 16 0.80 0.35 4.31
C VAL A 16 2.21 0.15 4.87
N GLY A 17 2.71 -1.08 4.86
CA GLY A 17 4.06 -1.40 5.33
C GLY A 17 5.15 -0.65 4.56
N LEU A 18 5.03 -0.57 3.24
CA LEU A 18 5.96 0.17 2.39
C LEU A 18 5.93 1.67 2.66
N CYS A 19 4.74 2.27 2.83
CA CYS A 19 4.58 3.68 3.20
C CYS A 19 5.28 3.98 4.53
N LEU A 20 5.05 3.17 5.56
CA LEU A 20 5.69 3.34 6.86
C LEU A 20 7.21 3.18 6.77
N THR A 21 7.70 2.21 5.99
CA THR A 21 9.13 1.98 5.78
C THR A 21 9.79 3.18 5.11
N LEU A 22 9.14 3.78 4.11
CA LEU A 22 9.64 4.99 3.44
C LEU A 22 9.65 6.20 4.38
N TRP A 23 8.63 6.35 5.25
CA TRP A 23 8.62 7.38 6.28
C TRP A 23 9.72 7.21 7.32
N ILE A 24 10.02 5.98 7.72
CA ILE A 24 11.14 5.68 8.62
C ILE A 24 12.46 6.01 7.91
N ARG A 25 12.64 5.57 6.66
CA ARG A 25 13.82 5.86 5.86
C ARG A 25 14.04 7.36 5.67
N ALA A 26 12.97 8.15 5.46
CA ALA A 26 13.06 9.60 5.31
C ALA A 26 13.69 10.29 6.54
N LYS A 27 13.59 9.68 7.73
CA LYS A 27 14.22 10.20 8.96
C LYS A 27 15.72 9.90 9.06
N THR A 28 16.25 9.00 8.24
CA THR A 28 17.63 8.50 8.34
C THR A 28 18.53 8.93 7.18
N VAL A 29 18.00 9.62 6.17
CA VAL A 29 18.73 10.02 4.96
C VAL A 29 18.90 11.55 4.87
N ASP A 30 19.83 12.00 4.04
CA ASP A 30 20.10 13.42 3.81
C ASP A 30 18.95 14.14 3.08
N GLN A 31 18.91 15.47 3.08
CA GLN A 31 17.75 16.27 2.67
C GLN A 31 17.23 16.00 1.25
N GLU A 32 18.12 15.76 0.28
CA GLU A 32 17.73 15.43 -1.09
C GLU A 32 17.02 14.06 -1.17
N GLU A 33 17.61 13.05 -0.53
CA GLU A 33 17.02 11.70 -0.47
C GLU A 33 15.74 11.68 0.36
N ARG A 34 15.68 12.50 1.41
CA ARG A 34 14.52 12.64 2.29
C ARG A 34 13.30 13.11 1.52
N GLY A 35 13.43 14.15 0.70
CA GLY A 35 12.33 14.65 -0.11
C GLY A 35 11.80 13.59 -1.10
N ASN A 36 12.70 12.79 -1.68
CA ASN A 36 12.30 11.67 -2.53
C ASN A 36 11.59 10.55 -1.73
N ALA A 37 12.07 10.23 -0.53
CA ALA A 37 11.44 9.25 0.36
C ALA A 37 10.04 9.69 0.81
N GLU A 38 9.87 10.95 1.20
CA GLU A 38 8.59 11.53 1.62
C GLU A 38 7.55 11.50 0.49
N ARG A 39 7.92 11.92 -0.73
CA ARG A 39 7.02 11.87 -1.90
C ARG A 39 6.56 10.45 -2.22
N ARG A 40 7.47 9.46 -2.15
CA ARG A 40 7.13 8.05 -2.36
C ARG A 40 6.23 7.52 -1.25
N ALA A 41 6.49 7.89 0.01
CA ALA A 41 5.68 7.47 1.14
C ALA A 41 4.23 7.99 1.00
N ILE A 42 4.05 9.27 0.68
CA ILE A 42 2.74 9.88 0.46
C ILE A 42 2.02 9.20 -0.70
N PHE A 43 2.70 9.01 -1.84
CA PHE A 43 2.11 8.35 -3.00
C PHE A 43 1.66 6.93 -2.67
N VAL A 44 2.54 6.12 -2.09
CA VAL A 44 2.23 4.73 -1.70
C VAL A 44 1.11 4.68 -0.66
N GLY A 45 1.09 5.60 0.31
CA GLY A 45 0.09 5.66 1.38
C GLY A 45 -1.32 6.06 0.93
N LEU A 46 -1.50 6.57 -0.29
CA LEU A 46 -2.80 6.93 -0.84
C LEU A 46 -3.59 5.71 -1.37
N TRP A 47 -2.89 4.68 -1.85
CA TRP A 47 -3.48 3.52 -2.52
C TRP A 47 -4.08 2.42 -1.62
N PRO A 48 -3.71 2.19 -0.34
CA PRO A 48 -4.20 1.05 0.43
C PRO A 48 -5.73 0.98 0.55
N PRO A 49 -6.46 2.07 0.85
CA PRO A 49 -7.92 2.03 0.90
C PRO A 49 -8.54 1.64 -0.45
N MET A 50 -8.02 2.18 -1.55
CA MET A 50 -8.51 1.85 -2.89
C MET A 50 -8.27 0.38 -3.25
N VAL A 51 -7.05 -0.13 -2.99
CA VAL A 51 -6.72 -1.54 -3.24
C VAL A 51 -7.56 -2.47 -2.37
N TRP A 52 -7.85 -2.09 -1.12
CA TRP A 52 -8.73 -2.85 -0.23
C TRP A 52 -10.16 -2.92 -0.78
N LEU A 53 -10.73 -1.79 -1.23
CA LEU A 53 -12.07 -1.76 -1.81
C LEU A 53 -12.18 -2.55 -3.12
N ILE A 54 -11.14 -2.54 -3.95
CA ILE A 54 -11.08 -3.41 -5.14
C ILE A 54 -11.08 -4.88 -4.71
N ALA A 55 -10.33 -5.25 -3.68
CA ALA A 55 -10.31 -6.61 -3.14
C ALA A 55 -11.69 -7.05 -2.63
N ASP A 56 -12.39 -6.19 -1.90
CA ASP A 56 -13.75 -6.43 -1.41
C ASP A 56 -14.73 -6.64 -2.58
N THR A 57 -14.61 -5.81 -3.62
CA THR A 57 -15.42 -5.93 -4.85
C THR A 57 -15.15 -7.28 -5.54
N VAL A 58 -13.88 -7.63 -5.76
CA VAL A 58 -13.49 -8.91 -6.38
C VAL A 58 -13.99 -10.09 -5.55
N GLN A 59 -13.90 -10.02 -4.22
CA GLN A 59 -14.39 -11.07 -3.33
C GLN A 59 -15.89 -11.32 -3.50
N GLU A 60 -16.68 -10.29 -3.82
CA GLU A 60 -18.11 -10.45 -4.08
C GLU A 60 -18.38 -11.28 -5.35
N PHE A 61 -17.61 -11.06 -6.41
CA PHE A 61 -17.70 -11.83 -7.67
C PHE A 61 -17.07 -13.23 -7.58
N GLU A 62 -16.21 -13.48 -6.59
CA GLU A 62 -15.64 -14.81 -6.32
C GLU A 62 -16.60 -15.72 -5.52
N LYS A 63 -17.66 -15.16 -4.92
CA LYS A 63 -18.68 -15.98 -4.23
C LYS A 63 -19.47 -16.76 -5.29
N PRO A 64 -19.70 -18.07 -5.08
CA PRO A 64 -20.48 -18.90 -6.01
C PRO A 64 -21.95 -18.50 -6.05
#